data_AF-A0A972R8A9-F1
#
_entry.id   AF-A0A972R8A9-F1
#
_cell.length_a   1.000
_cell.length_b   1.000
_cell.length_c   1.000
_cell.angle_alpha   90.00
_cell.angle_beta   90.00
_cell.angle_gamma   90.00
#
_symmetry.space_group_name_H-M   'P 1'
#
loop_
_entity.id
_entity.type
_entity.pdbx_description
1 polymer ?
#
loop_
_entity_poly.entity_id
_entity_poly.type
_entity_poly.pdbx_seq_one_letter_code
_entity_poly.pdbx_strand_id
1 'polypeptide(L)'
;MQRISVVIISLNEERDIARCLRSVKRIADEIVVVDSFSTDSTGVICKSLGANFIEHGFRSYIEQKNFALTCAKYDKILSLDADEELSEELINSILEVKKEFARDGYSMNRLTRIGDKWINHSGWYPDTKLRLFDRNKGEWAGLNPHDEFRYYDKASVQRLDGNLLHHSFYSFEELEKQTDRFAKLGARAYYEKGKKAAVAKVALKPSMRFARDYFFNGGFLHGKIGFKVCINNARSTYLKYKYLHQLWTKAKS
;
A
#
# COMPACT_ATOMS: atom_id res chain seq x y z
N MET A 1 8.09 27.89 4.54
CA MET A 1 7.96 26.43 4.41
C MET A 1 6.51 26.07 4.53
N GLN A 2 6.01 25.23 3.62
CA GLN A 2 4.65 24.71 3.64
C GLN A 2 4.47 23.78 4.84
N ARG A 3 3.27 23.75 5.42
CA ARG A 3 2.97 22.85 6.54
C ARG A 3 2.36 21.56 6.04
N ILE A 4 2.87 20.44 6.52
CA ILE A 4 2.44 19.09 6.13
C ILE A 4 1.77 18.42 7.32
N SER A 5 0.53 17.97 7.13
CA SER A 5 -0.11 17.00 8.01
C SER A 5 0.19 15.60 7.49
N VAL A 6 0.80 14.77 8.34
CA VAL A 6 0.95 13.35 8.08
C VAL A 6 -0.27 12.64 8.64
N VAL A 7 -0.97 11.90 7.79
CA VAL A 7 -2.13 11.10 8.20
C VAL A 7 -1.83 9.63 8.03
N ILE A 8 -2.05 8.85 9.09
CA ILE A 8 -1.74 7.42 9.14
C ILE A 8 -3.02 6.69 9.52
N ILE A 9 -3.33 5.59 8.84
CA ILE A 9 -4.37 4.66 9.28
C ILE A 9 -3.72 3.45 9.96
N SER A 10 -4.32 2.94 11.05
CA SER A 10 -3.77 1.81 11.81
C SER A 10 -4.83 0.82 12.29
N LEU A 11 -4.39 -0.42 12.50
CA LEU A 11 -5.10 -1.48 13.23
C LEU A 11 -4.12 -2.54 13.71
N ASN A 12 -3.86 -2.61 15.02
CA ASN A 12 -2.94 -3.54 15.66
C ASN A 12 -1.53 -3.52 15.05
N GLU A 13 -0.90 -2.35 15.09
CA GLU A 13 0.38 -2.04 14.45
C GLU A 13 1.47 -1.71 15.49
N GLU A 14 1.40 -2.26 16.70
CA GLU A 14 2.36 -1.95 17.79
C GLU A 14 3.82 -2.22 17.40
N ARG A 15 4.03 -3.16 16.47
CA ARG A 15 5.34 -3.54 15.93
C ARG A 15 5.97 -2.45 15.08
N ASP A 16 5.15 -1.70 14.35
CA ASP A 16 5.59 -0.90 13.20
C ASP A 16 5.31 0.59 13.36
N ILE A 17 4.23 0.95 14.06
CA ILE A 17 3.78 2.32 14.20
C ILE A 17 4.85 3.24 14.81
N ALA A 18 5.66 2.74 15.75
CA ALA A 18 6.76 3.52 16.33
C ALA A 18 7.80 3.93 15.28
N ARG A 19 8.09 3.06 14.32
CA ARG A 19 9.07 3.29 13.25
C ARG A 19 8.50 4.26 12.21
N CYS A 20 7.26 4.03 11.78
CA CYS A 20 6.50 4.94 10.92
C CYS A 20 6.53 6.38 11.47
N LEU A 21 6.08 6.55 12.72
CA LEU A 21 5.98 7.85 13.39
C LEU A 21 7.35 8.54 13.53
N ARG A 22 8.42 7.80 13.85
CA ARG A 22 9.76 8.38 13.96
C ARG A 22 10.28 8.89 12.62
N SER A 23 10.05 8.16 11.53
CA SER A 23 10.56 8.53 10.20
C SER A 23 9.97 9.86 9.68
N VAL A 24 8.72 10.17 10.07
CA VAL A 24 8.04 11.39 9.62
C VAL A 24 8.31 12.61 10.50
N LYS A 25 8.92 12.46 11.68
CA LYS A 25 9.11 13.57 12.64
C LYS A 25 9.83 14.78 12.07
N ARG A 26 10.77 14.57 11.14
CA ARG A 26 11.56 15.65 10.53
C ARG A 26 10.77 16.49 9.53
N ILE A 27 9.69 15.95 8.97
CA ILE A 27 8.91 16.62 7.91
C ILE A 27 7.53 17.07 8.38
N ALA A 28 6.93 16.38 9.35
CA ALA A 28 5.57 16.59 9.79
C ALA A 28 5.45 17.84 10.68
N ASP A 29 4.49 18.72 10.37
CA ASP A 29 4.06 19.79 11.28
C ASP A 29 2.87 19.33 12.15
N GLU A 30 2.22 18.25 11.74
CA GLU A 30 1.19 17.54 12.47
C GLU A 30 1.25 16.05 12.09
N ILE A 31 1.02 15.17 13.05
CA ILE A 31 0.84 13.74 12.80
C ILE A 31 -0.52 13.33 13.36
N VAL A 32 -1.39 12.84 12.49
CA VAL A 32 -2.70 12.29 12.84
C VAL A 32 -2.69 10.80 12.58
N VAL A 33 -3.09 10.02 13.59
CA VAL A 33 -3.28 8.57 13.46
C VAL A 33 -4.75 8.28 13.64
N VAL A 34 -5.38 7.73 12.60
CA VAL A 34 -6.76 7.23 12.64
C VAL A 34 -6.74 5.72 12.82
N ASP A 35 -7.12 5.29 14.01
CA ASP A 35 -7.03 3.92 14.46
C ASP A 35 -8.38 3.21 14.42
N SER A 36 -8.36 1.96 13.97
CA SER A 36 -9.56 1.15 13.78
C SER A 36 -9.92 0.31 15.00
N PHE A 37 -9.74 0.87 16.21
CA PHE A 37 -9.91 0.20 17.50
C PHE A 37 -8.91 -0.94 17.75
N SER A 38 -7.62 -0.59 17.66
CA SER A 38 -6.52 -1.46 18.05
C SER A 38 -6.68 -1.92 19.50
N THR A 39 -6.41 -3.20 19.72
CA THR A 39 -6.45 -3.84 21.05
C THR A 39 -5.06 -4.09 21.63
N ASP A 40 -4.03 -3.80 20.85
CA ASP A 40 -2.63 -3.92 21.23
C ASP A 40 -2.06 -2.56 21.74
N SER A 41 -0.74 -2.45 21.83
CA SER A 41 -0.09 -1.24 22.34
C SER A 41 -0.04 -0.07 21.35
N THR A 42 -0.66 -0.19 20.15
CA THR A 42 -0.61 0.83 19.09
C THR A 42 -0.97 2.22 19.61
N GLY A 43 -2.13 2.35 20.28
CA GLY A 43 -2.61 3.63 20.77
C GLY A 43 -1.71 4.26 21.84
N VAL A 44 -1.12 3.43 22.72
CA VAL A 44 -0.16 3.89 23.74
C VAL A 44 1.09 4.45 23.06
N ILE A 45 1.63 3.73 22.09
CA ILE A 45 2.83 4.13 21.34
C ILE A 45 2.57 5.46 20.60
N CYS A 46 1.45 5.58 19.88
CA CYS A 46 1.08 6.79 19.15
C CYS A 46 1.06 8.02 20.07
N LYS A 47 0.35 7.92 21.19
CA LYS A 47 0.24 9.01 22.17
C LYS A 47 1.60 9.37 22.76
N SER A 48 2.42 8.38 23.12
CA SER A 48 3.76 8.61 23.67
C SER A 48 4.72 9.32 22.70
N LEU A 49 4.50 9.16 21.40
CA LEU A 49 5.30 9.78 20.34
C LEU A 49 4.75 11.14 19.87
N GLY A 50 3.67 11.62 20.48
CA GLY A 50 3.07 12.93 20.22
C GLY A 50 2.13 12.99 19.02
N ALA A 51 1.63 11.84 18.55
CA ALA A 51 0.64 11.81 17.49
C ALA A 51 -0.76 12.18 18.02
N ASN A 52 -1.53 12.92 17.22
CA ASN A 52 -2.96 13.11 17.45
C ASN A 52 -3.68 11.79 17.11
N PHE A 53 -4.03 11.04 18.15
CA PHE A 53 -4.62 9.71 18.01
C PHE A 53 -6.15 9.78 18.07
N ILE A 54 -6.80 9.31 17.01
CA ILE A 54 -8.25 9.35 16.82
C ILE A 54 -8.73 7.93 16.54
N GLU A 55 -9.76 7.49 17.24
CA GLU A 55 -10.39 6.20 16.97
C GLU A 55 -11.58 6.38 16.04
N HIS A 56 -11.67 5.54 15.01
CA HIS A 56 -12.76 5.56 14.05
C HIS A 56 -12.99 4.16 13.45
N GLY A 57 -14.25 3.73 13.42
CA GLY A 57 -14.62 2.41 12.94
C GLY A 57 -14.27 2.17 11.47
N PHE A 58 -13.56 1.08 11.20
CA PHE A 58 -13.17 0.71 9.85
C PHE A 58 -14.35 0.21 9.03
N ARG A 59 -14.63 0.90 7.92
CA ARG A 59 -15.59 0.46 6.90
C ARG A 59 -14.88 -0.03 5.66
N SER A 60 -13.95 0.77 5.15
CA SER A 60 -13.09 0.44 4.02
C SER A 60 -11.82 1.27 4.06
N TYR A 61 -10.78 0.85 3.32
CA TYR A 61 -9.53 1.62 3.24
C TYR A 61 -9.77 3.02 2.67
N ILE A 62 -10.62 3.12 1.65
CA ILE A 62 -10.99 4.41 1.02
C ILE A 62 -11.69 5.33 2.03
N GLU A 63 -12.72 4.83 2.72
CA GLU A 63 -13.45 5.64 3.71
C GLU A 63 -12.56 6.05 4.88
N GLN A 64 -11.72 5.15 5.39
CA GLN A 64 -10.81 5.45 6.49
C GLN A 64 -9.78 6.50 6.10
N LYS A 65 -9.22 6.41 4.88
CA LYS A 65 -8.27 7.40 4.38
C LYS A 65 -8.91 8.75 4.14
N ASN A 66 -10.12 8.80 3.57
CA ASN A 66 -10.87 10.05 3.42
C ASN A 66 -11.23 10.67 4.77
N PHE A 67 -11.67 9.88 5.75
CA PHE A 67 -11.90 10.36 7.11
C PHE A 67 -10.62 10.97 7.69
N ALA A 68 -9.48 10.30 7.55
CA ALA A 68 -8.18 10.82 8.00
C ALA A 68 -7.81 12.17 7.36
N LEU A 69 -8.18 12.43 6.10
CA LEU A 69 -7.99 13.74 5.46
C LEU A 69 -8.78 14.85 6.18
N THR A 70 -9.98 14.55 6.69
CA THR A 70 -10.82 15.52 7.41
C THR A 70 -10.28 15.86 8.80
N CYS A 71 -9.52 14.94 9.41
CA CYS A 71 -8.90 15.14 10.72
C CYS A 71 -7.63 16.00 10.67
N ALA A 72 -7.04 16.18 9.48
CA ALA A 72 -5.83 16.96 9.31
C ALA A 72 -6.09 18.47 9.44
N LYS A 73 -5.15 19.18 10.07
CA LYS A 73 -5.16 20.63 10.21
C LYS A 73 -4.69 21.36 8.95
N TYR A 74 -3.74 20.80 8.21
CA TYR A 74 -3.13 21.41 7.02
C TYR A 74 -3.58 20.72 5.74
N ASP A 75 -3.54 21.44 4.62
CA ASP A 75 -4.04 20.92 3.34
C ASP A 75 -3.02 20.07 2.58
N LYS A 76 -1.72 20.24 2.86
CA LYS A 76 -0.68 19.37 2.30
C LYS A 76 -0.62 18.10 3.14
N ILE A 77 -1.07 17.00 2.55
CA ILE A 77 -1.20 15.72 3.22
C ILE A 77 -0.11 14.77 2.73
N LEU A 78 0.62 14.18 3.66
CA LEU A 78 1.33 12.93 3.44
C LEU A 78 0.52 11.79 4.07
N SER A 79 -0.09 10.95 3.24
CA SER A 79 -0.92 9.84 3.71
C SER A 79 -0.12 8.53 3.66
N LEU A 80 0.01 7.85 4.80
CA LEU A 80 0.78 6.62 4.94
C LEU A 80 -0.05 5.49 5.56
N ASP A 81 0.36 4.26 5.30
CA ASP A 81 -0.07 3.09 6.08
C ASP A 81 0.90 2.91 7.27
N ALA A 82 0.42 2.37 8.41
CA ALA A 82 1.20 2.29 9.65
C ALA A 82 2.44 1.37 9.59
N ASP A 83 2.50 0.48 8.60
CA ASP A 83 3.62 -0.42 8.31
C ASP A 83 4.63 0.17 7.30
N GLU A 84 4.46 1.44 6.91
CA GLU A 84 5.33 2.18 6.00
C GLU A 84 6.29 3.14 6.76
N GLU A 85 7.50 3.30 6.23
CA GLU A 85 8.56 4.14 6.77
C GLU A 85 9.22 4.96 5.65
N LEU A 86 9.55 6.23 5.90
CA LEU A 86 10.31 7.03 4.94
C LEU A 86 11.80 6.70 5.00
N SER A 87 12.41 6.39 3.85
CA SER A 87 13.87 6.37 3.74
C SER A 87 14.47 7.78 3.89
N GLU A 88 15.73 7.87 4.32
CA GLU A 88 16.45 9.15 4.45
C GLU A 88 16.46 10.00 3.16
N GLU A 89 16.64 9.35 2.01
CA GLU A 89 16.58 10.03 0.71
C GLU A 89 15.20 10.62 0.42
N LEU A 90 14.13 9.89 0.79
CA LEU A 90 12.76 10.35 0.64
C LEU A 90 12.43 11.49 1.61
N ILE A 91 12.94 11.41 2.85
CA ILE A 91 12.83 12.50 3.84
C ILE A 91 13.45 13.78 3.26
N ASN A 92 14.67 13.69 2.74
CA ASN A 92 15.36 14.85 2.15
C ASN A 92 14.59 15.40 0.93
N SER A 93 14.08 14.52 0.06
CA SER A 93 13.25 14.92 -1.08
C SER A 93 11.98 15.67 -0.66
N ILE A 94 11.31 15.20 0.40
CA ILE A 94 10.12 15.86 0.95
C ILE A 94 10.48 17.19 1.61
N LEU A 95 11.63 17.29 2.29
CA LEU A 95 12.10 18.55 2.88
C LEU A 95 12.34 19.63 1.81
N GLU A 96 12.85 19.26 0.64
CA GLU A 96 12.98 20.19 -0.49
C GLU A 96 11.61 20.65 -1.01
N VAL A 97 10.66 19.72 -1.21
CA VAL A 97 9.27 20.05 -1.56
C VAL A 97 8.60 20.94 -0.50
N LYS A 98 8.95 20.78 0.77
CA LYS A 98 8.40 21.58 1.87
C LYS A 98 8.84 23.05 1.79
N LYS A 99 9.96 23.37 1.12
CA LYS A 99 10.36 24.76 0.85
C LYS A 99 9.37 25.41 -0.13
N GLU A 100 9.05 24.71 -1.21
CA GLU A 100 8.14 25.14 -2.26
C GLU A 100 7.33 23.96 -2.84
N PHE A 101 6.02 23.97 -2.64
CA PHE A 101 5.12 22.91 -3.11
C PHE A 101 4.68 23.21 -4.56
N ALA A 102 5.61 23.06 -5.50
CA ALA A 102 5.46 23.48 -6.90
C ALA A 102 4.51 22.62 -7.76
N ARG A 103 4.09 21.45 -7.27
CA ARG A 103 3.23 20.49 -7.97
C ARG A 103 1.97 20.21 -7.16
N ASP A 104 0.95 19.65 -7.81
CA ASP A 104 -0.32 19.29 -7.16
C ASP A 104 -0.19 18.04 -6.30
N GLY A 105 0.79 17.20 -6.59
CA GLY A 105 1.24 16.16 -5.68
C GLY A 105 2.48 15.43 -6.16
N TYR A 106 2.86 14.47 -5.33
CA TYR A 106 4.14 13.83 -5.39
C TYR A 106 4.00 12.34 -5.14
N SER A 107 4.50 11.57 -6.09
CA SER A 107 4.55 10.12 -6.04
C SER A 107 5.90 9.64 -5.55
N MET A 108 5.94 8.47 -4.92
CA MET A 108 7.14 7.85 -4.39
C MET A 108 7.08 6.34 -4.63
N ASN A 109 8.24 5.71 -4.80
CA ASN A 109 8.29 4.26 -4.95
C ASN A 109 8.16 3.59 -3.60
N ARG A 110 7.26 2.62 -3.50
CA ARG A 110 7.14 1.74 -2.35
C ARG A 110 8.05 0.53 -2.54
N LEU A 111 8.86 0.22 -1.53
CA LEU A 111 9.78 -0.91 -1.54
C LEU A 111 9.38 -1.89 -0.44
N THR A 112 8.83 -3.03 -0.82
CA THR A 112 8.31 -4.03 0.11
C THR A 112 9.41 -4.96 0.63
N ARG A 113 9.34 -5.31 1.92
CA ARG A 113 10.21 -6.29 2.58
C ARG A 113 9.49 -7.62 2.81
N ILE A 114 10.25 -8.71 2.73
CA ILE A 114 9.86 -10.02 3.27
C ILE A 114 10.95 -10.46 4.25
N GLY A 115 10.60 -10.63 5.52
CA GLY A 115 11.59 -10.86 6.58
C GLY A 115 12.57 -9.70 6.62
N ASP A 116 13.86 -9.98 6.37
CA ASP A 116 14.94 -8.99 6.34
C ASP A 116 15.35 -8.55 4.93
N LYS A 117 14.58 -8.90 3.90
CA LYS A 117 14.99 -8.74 2.49
C LYS A 117 14.04 -7.82 1.74
N TRP A 118 14.59 -6.72 1.24
CA TRP A 118 13.90 -5.78 0.35
C TRP A 118 13.76 -6.37 -1.05
N ILE A 119 12.56 -6.28 -1.62
CA ILE A 119 12.23 -6.88 -2.92
C ILE A 119 12.14 -5.77 -3.98
N ASN A 120 13.26 -5.45 -4.62
CA ASN A 120 13.37 -4.49 -5.73
C ASN A 120 13.24 -5.12 -7.13
N HIS A 121 12.80 -6.39 -7.22
CA HIS A 121 12.64 -7.15 -8.47
C HIS A 121 11.35 -7.99 -8.43
N SER A 122 11.21 -8.99 -9.31
CA SER A 122 10.08 -9.94 -9.32
C SER A 122 8.72 -9.28 -9.64
N GLY A 123 8.74 -8.12 -10.30
CA GLY A 123 7.55 -7.35 -10.65
C GLY A 123 6.90 -6.62 -9.47
N TRP A 124 7.60 -6.50 -8.34
CA TRP A 124 7.15 -5.77 -7.15
C TRP A 124 7.68 -4.35 -7.07
N TYR A 125 8.72 -4.03 -7.85
CA TYR A 125 9.35 -2.72 -7.90
C TYR A 125 9.69 -2.35 -9.34
N PRO A 126 9.56 -1.07 -9.75
CA PRO A 126 9.04 0.04 -8.94
C PRO A 126 7.51 -0.06 -8.70
N ASP A 127 7.06 0.19 -7.46
CA ASP A 127 5.65 0.34 -7.08
C ASP A 127 5.36 1.80 -6.73
N THR A 128 5.07 2.62 -7.74
CA THR A 128 4.87 4.07 -7.55
C THR A 128 3.50 4.38 -6.94
N LYS A 129 3.46 5.14 -5.84
CA LYS A 129 2.25 5.59 -5.14
C LYS A 129 2.21 7.10 -5.00
N LEU A 130 1.06 7.72 -5.27
CA LEU A 130 0.78 9.11 -4.92
C LEU A 130 0.46 9.17 -3.42
N ARG A 131 1.32 9.84 -2.64
CA ARG A 131 1.24 9.83 -1.17
C ARG A 131 1.31 11.23 -0.56
N LEU A 132 1.91 12.20 -1.25
CA LEU A 132 1.99 13.60 -0.81
C LEU A 132 1.20 14.49 -1.78
N PHE A 133 0.15 15.17 -1.33
CA PHE A 133 -0.75 15.93 -2.21
C PHE A 133 -1.48 17.04 -1.46
N ASP A 134 -2.15 17.92 -2.21
CA ASP A 134 -3.12 18.86 -1.66
C ASP A 134 -4.51 18.19 -1.57
N ARG A 135 -5.05 18.04 -0.36
CA ARG A 135 -6.34 17.35 -0.14
C ARG A 135 -7.52 18.04 -0.82
N ASN A 136 -7.44 19.33 -1.10
CA ASN A 136 -8.56 20.07 -1.71
C ASN A 136 -8.69 19.81 -3.21
N LYS A 137 -7.74 19.07 -3.82
CA LYS A 137 -7.71 18.80 -5.26
C LYS A 137 -8.23 17.42 -5.64
N GLY A 138 -8.60 16.58 -4.68
CA GLY A 138 -9.03 15.23 -4.96
C GLY A 138 -9.48 14.46 -3.73
N GLU A 139 -9.74 13.18 -3.91
CA GLU A 139 -10.19 12.26 -2.86
C GLU A 139 -9.61 10.87 -3.04
N TRP A 140 -9.61 10.07 -1.97
CA TRP A 140 -9.36 8.64 -2.12
C TRP A 140 -10.54 7.99 -2.83
N ALA A 141 -10.23 7.23 -3.88
CA ALA A 141 -11.18 6.49 -4.70
C ALA A 141 -10.58 5.13 -5.09
N GLY A 142 -11.26 4.41 -5.99
CA GLY A 142 -10.81 3.12 -6.49
C GLY A 142 -11.64 1.94 -5.99
N LEU A 143 -11.04 0.75 -6.00
CA LEU A 143 -11.71 -0.48 -5.59
C LEU A 143 -10.85 -1.17 -4.55
N ASN A 144 -11.36 -1.33 -3.33
CA ASN A 144 -10.62 -2.01 -2.25
C ASN A 144 -10.05 -3.35 -2.72
N PRO A 145 -8.76 -3.64 -2.46
CA PRO A 145 -7.76 -2.84 -1.73
C PRO A 145 -6.87 -1.94 -2.63
N HIS A 146 -7.23 -1.75 -3.90
CA HIS A 146 -6.55 -0.87 -4.84
C HIS A 146 -7.12 0.56 -4.75
N ASP A 147 -6.95 1.18 -3.59
CA ASP A 147 -7.23 2.60 -3.41
C ASP A 147 -6.17 3.47 -4.12
N GLU A 148 -6.63 4.58 -4.67
CA GLU A 148 -5.80 5.62 -5.29
C GLU A 148 -6.36 7.00 -4.92
N PHE A 149 -5.48 7.98 -4.70
CA PHE A 149 -5.91 9.37 -4.61
C PHE A 149 -6.17 9.91 -6.02
N ARG A 150 -7.40 10.31 -6.30
CA ARG A 150 -7.84 10.80 -7.61
C ARG A 150 -8.11 12.29 -7.55
N TYR A 151 -7.44 13.05 -8.43
CA TYR A 151 -7.71 14.47 -8.61
C TYR A 151 -9.06 14.71 -9.30
N TYR A 152 -9.74 15.78 -8.92
CA TYR A 152 -10.98 16.22 -9.55
C TYR A 152 -10.74 16.75 -10.97
N ASP A 153 -9.61 17.44 -11.16
CA ASP A 153 -9.18 18.03 -12.42
C ASP A 153 -7.80 17.53 -12.84
N LYS A 154 -7.30 18.03 -13.98
CA LYS A 154 -5.91 17.78 -14.39
C LYS A 154 -4.94 18.29 -13.32
N ALA A 155 -4.00 17.44 -12.94
CA ALA A 155 -3.03 17.72 -11.90
C ALA A 155 -1.60 17.41 -12.37
N SER A 156 -0.67 18.23 -11.93
CA SER A 156 0.77 18.04 -12.10
C SER A 156 1.31 17.15 -10.98
N VAL A 157 1.89 16.00 -11.34
CA VAL A 157 2.49 15.06 -10.38
C VAL A 157 3.96 14.90 -10.69
N GLN A 158 4.80 14.96 -9.66
CA GLN A 158 6.23 14.68 -9.76
C GLN A 158 6.60 13.44 -8.93
N ARG A 159 7.53 12.63 -9.41
CA ARG A 159 8.09 11.54 -8.62
C ARG A 159 9.25 12.07 -7.76
N LEU A 160 9.24 11.73 -6.48
CA LEU A 160 10.33 12.00 -5.54
C LEU A 160 11.35 10.88 -5.55
N ASP A 161 12.59 11.25 -5.25
CA ASP A 161 13.67 10.30 -5.03
C ASP A 161 13.56 9.68 -3.64
N GLY A 162 14.17 8.50 -3.47
CA GLY A 162 14.00 7.66 -2.30
C GLY A 162 12.77 6.74 -2.33
N ASN A 163 12.65 5.94 -1.27
CA ASN A 163 11.64 4.91 -1.16
C ASN A 163 10.79 5.05 0.10
N LEU A 164 9.51 4.68 -0.04
CA LEU A 164 8.60 4.37 1.04
C LEU A 164 8.80 2.89 1.40
N LEU A 165 9.51 2.64 2.50
CA LEU A 165 9.90 1.33 2.97
C LEU A 165 8.68 0.64 3.59
N HIS A 166 8.24 -0.48 3.00
CA HIS A 166 6.99 -1.13 3.38
C HIS A 166 7.24 -2.49 4.04
N HIS A 167 6.88 -2.60 5.32
CA HIS A 167 7.18 -3.76 6.16
C HIS A 167 6.04 -4.79 6.17
N SER A 168 5.53 -5.12 4.99
CA SER A 168 4.28 -5.88 4.85
C SER A 168 4.35 -7.33 5.32
N PHE A 169 5.53 -7.97 5.26
CA PHE A 169 5.68 -9.40 5.54
C PHE A 169 6.95 -9.68 6.34
N TYR A 170 6.79 -10.43 7.43
CA TYR A 170 7.90 -10.89 8.26
C TYR A 170 8.30 -12.34 7.97
N SER A 171 7.43 -13.07 7.28
CA SER A 171 7.71 -14.43 6.83
C SER A 171 7.06 -14.71 5.47
N PHE A 172 7.56 -15.74 4.78
CA PHE A 172 6.89 -16.26 3.58
C PHE A 172 5.51 -16.84 3.89
N GLU A 173 5.30 -17.36 5.11
CA GLU A 173 4.01 -17.90 5.52
C GLU A 173 2.94 -16.79 5.60
N GLU A 174 3.30 -15.62 6.15
CA GLU A 174 2.43 -14.44 6.14
C GLU A 174 2.10 -14.00 4.71
N LEU A 175 3.10 -13.94 3.83
CA LEU A 175 2.89 -13.64 2.41
C LEU A 175 1.91 -14.62 1.76
N GLU A 176 2.04 -15.92 2.04
CA GLU A 176 1.16 -16.95 1.48
C GLU A 176 -0.28 -16.84 1.99
N LYS A 177 -0.47 -16.58 3.29
CA LYS A 177 -1.79 -16.33 3.90
C LYS A 177 -2.46 -15.11 3.28
N GLN A 178 -1.71 -14.02 3.14
CA GLN A 178 -2.22 -12.78 2.55
C GLN A 178 -2.55 -12.94 1.07
N THR A 179 -1.75 -13.72 0.34
CA THR A 179 -1.97 -14.05 -1.06
C THR A 179 -3.30 -14.77 -1.28
N ASP A 180 -3.64 -15.72 -0.41
CA ASP A 180 -4.92 -16.44 -0.46
C ASP A 180 -6.12 -15.49 -0.26
N ARG A 181 -6.04 -14.63 0.76
CA ARG A 181 -7.06 -13.63 1.07
C ARG A 181 -7.28 -12.67 -0.10
N PHE A 182 -6.21 -12.08 -0.65
CA PHE A 182 -6.32 -11.18 -1.79
C PHE A 182 -6.77 -11.88 -3.07
N ALA A 183 -6.40 -13.15 -3.27
CA ALA A 183 -6.89 -13.93 -4.41
C ALA A 183 -8.42 -14.09 -4.35
N LYS A 184 -9.00 -14.34 -3.17
CA LYS A 184 -10.47 -14.40 -2.98
C LYS A 184 -11.15 -13.06 -3.27
N LEU A 185 -10.61 -11.96 -2.73
CA LEU A 185 -11.12 -10.61 -3.00
C LEU A 185 -11.08 -10.27 -4.49
N GLY A 186 -9.93 -10.51 -5.14
CA GLY A 186 -9.78 -10.27 -6.57
C GLY A 186 -10.69 -11.16 -7.43
N ALA A 187 -10.98 -12.39 -6.99
CA ALA A 187 -11.93 -13.26 -7.66
C ALA A 187 -13.36 -12.73 -7.55
N ARG A 188 -13.78 -12.28 -6.36
CA ARG A 188 -15.08 -11.66 -6.16
C ARG A 188 -15.25 -10.40 -7.01
N ALA A 189 -14.24 -9.52 -7.03
CA ALA A 189 -14.25 -8.33 -7.88
C ALA A 189 -14.32 -8.67 -9.39
N TYR A 190 -13.71 -9.78 -9.83
CA TYR A 190 -13.84 -10.24 -11.22
C TYR A 190 -15.23 -10.80 -11.51
N TYR A 191 -15.82 -11.53 -10.57
CA TYR A 191 -17.16 -12.07 -10.66
C TYR A 191 -18.20 -10.95 -10.76
N GLU A 192 -18.13 -9.94 -9.89
CA GLU A 192 -19.00 -8.75 -9.89
C GLU A 192 -18.89 -7.95 -11.21
N LYS A 193 -17.72 -7.97 -11.87
CA LYS A 193 -17.51 -7.39 -13.20
C LYS A 193 -17.91 -8.32 -14.37
N GLY A 194 -18.58 -9.44 -14.10
CA GLY A 194 -19.02 -10.38 -15.12
C GLY A 194 -17.90 -11.15 -15.83
N LYS A 195 -16.66 -11.13 -15.32
CA LYS A 195 -15.54 -11.82 -15.96
C LYS A 195 -15.67 -13.33 -15.80
N LYS A 196 -15.63 -14.06 -16.91
CA LYS A 196 -15.65 -15.53 -16.91
C LYS A 196 -14.26 -16.13 -16.76
N ALA A 197 -14.13 -17.17 -15.93
CA ALA A 197 -12.93 -17.98 -15.82
C ALA A 197 -12.92 -19.05 -16.92
N ALA A 198 -12.34 -18.75 -18.09
CA ALA A 198 -12.04 -19.80 -19.06
C ALA A 198 -10.94 -20.71 -18.48
N VAL A 199 -11.14 -22.03 -18.49
CA VAL A 199 -10.24 -23.02 -17.88
C VAL A 199 -8.80 -22.91 -18.43
N ALA A 200 -8.63 -22.64 -19.72
CA ALA A 200 -7.31 -22.39 -20.32
C ALA A 200 -6.55 -21.20 -19.69
N LYS A 201 -7.26 -20.19 -19.17
CA LYS A 201 -6.64 -19.06 -18.46
C LYS A 201 -6.15 -19.45 -17.06
N VAL A 202 -6.67 -20.52 -16.47
CA VAL A 202 -6.27 -21.00 -15.13
C VAL A 202 -4.86 -21.59 -15.16
N ALA A 203 -4.49 -22.31 -16.22
CA ALA A 203 -3.17 -22.96 -16.35
C ALA A 203 -2.12 -22.05 -17.01
N LEU A 204 -2.48 -21.31 -18.07
CA LEU A 204 -1.49 -20.54 -18.83
C LEU A 204 -1.06 -19.23 -18.14
N LYS A 205 -2.00 -18.52 -17.48
CA LYS A 205 -1.71 -17.22 -16.86
C LYS A 205 -0.69 -17.30 -15.70
N PRO A 206 -0.73 -18.29 -14.80
CA PRO A 206 0.28 -18.45 -13.75
C PRO A 206 1.68 -18.67 -14.32
N SER A 207 1.85 -19.57 -15.29
CA SER A 207 3.16 -19.87 -15.90
C SER A 207 3.73 -18.66 -16.63
N MET A 208 2.90 -17.94 -17.40
CA MET A 208 3.31 -16.69 -18.04
C MET A 208 3.70 -15.61 -17.00
N ARG A 209 2.98 -15.52 -15.87
CA ARG A 209 3.34 -14.59 -14.80
C ARG A 209 4.68 -14.96 -14.17
N PHE A 210 4.91 -16.25 -13.89
CA PHE A 210 6.21 -16.71 -13.38
C PHE A 210 7.33 -16.34 -14.34
N ALA A 211 7.22 -16.70 -15.63
CA ALA A 211 8.26 -16.41 -16.62
C ALA A 211 8.55 -14.92 -16.74
N ARG A 212 7.50 -14.09 -16.78
CA ARG A 212 7.62 -12.63 -16.77
C ARG A 212 8.35 -12.13 -15.51
N ASP A 213 7.87 -12.51 -14.33
CA ASP A 213 8.37 -11.97 -13.07
C ASP A 213 9.81 -12.47 -12.78
N TYR A 214 10.12 -13.71 -13.16
CA TYR A 214 11.42 -14.32 -12.91
C TYR A 214 12.48 -13.84 -13.91
N PHE A 215 12.22 -13.93 -15.23
CA PHE A 215 13.22 -13.62 -16.26
C PHE A 215 13.23 -12.16 -16.67
N PHE A 216 12.05 -11.55 -16.89
CA PHE A 216 11.97 -10.18 -17.40
C PHE A 216 12.03 -9.13 -16.30
N ASN A 217 11.44 -9.42 -15.13
CA ASN A 217 11.49 -8.52 -13.98
C ASN A 217 12.64 -8.86 -13.00
N GLY A 218 13.66 -9.60 -13.47
CA GLY A 218 14.89 -9.86 -12.73
C GLY A 218 14.71 -10.66 -11.43
N GLY A 219 13.64 -11.45 -11.28
CA GLY A 219 13.44 -12.27 -10.09
C GLY A 219 14.60 -13.23 -9.79
N PHE A 220 15.31 -13.70 -10.81
CA PHE A 220 16.51 -14.54 -10.59
C PHE A 220 17.64 -13.82 -9.84
N LEU A 221 17.70 -12.48 -9.86
CA LEU A 221 18.72 -11.68 -9.17
C LEU A 221 18.65 -11.82 -7.63
N HIS A 222 17.50 -12.26 -7.10
CA HIS A 222 17.31 -12.54 -5.68
C HIS A 222 17.46 -14.02 -5.30
N GLY A 223 18.00 -14.85 -6.19
CA GLY A 223 18.24 -16.27 -5.95
C GLY A 223 17.00 -17.00 -5.43
N LYS A 224 17.13 -17.70 -4.29
CA LYS A 224 16.03 -18.48 -3.69
C LYS A 224 14.83 -17.62 -3.30
N ILE A 225 15.05 -16.38 -2.85
CA ILE A 225 13.97 -15.47 -2.42
C ILE A 225 13.17 -15.02 -3.62
N GLY A 226 13.84 -14.56 -4.68
CA GLY A 226 13.16 -14.14 -5.90
C GLY A 226 12.40 -15.28 -6.57
N PHE A 227 12.94 -16.51 -6.55
CA PHE A 227 12.22 -17.69 -7.00
C PHE A 227 10.92 -17.93 -6.20
N LYS A 228 10.99 -17.90 -4.86
CA LYS A 228 9.81 -18.03 -4.00
C LYS A 228 8.77 -16.93 -4.24
N VAL A 229 9.21 -15.68 -4.40
CA VAL A 229 8.32 -14.55 -4.73
C VAL A 229 7.64 -14.76 -6.08
N CYS A 230 8.38 -15.16 -7.11
CA CYS A 230 7.82 -15.41 -8.44
C CYS A 230 6.83 -16.59 -8.43
N ILE A 231 7.10 -17.66 -7.67
CA ILE A 231 6.14 -18.75 -7.45
C ILE A 231 4.89 -18.24 -6.75
N ASN A 232 5.05 -17.46 -5.69
CA ASN A 232 3.93 -16.91 -4.94
C ASN A 232 3.06 -16.00 -5.82
N ASN A 233 3.67 -15.15 -6.66
CA ASN A 233 3.00 -14.35 -7.68
C ASN A 233 2.18 -15.22 -8.65
N ALA A 234 2.76 -16.30 -9.17
CA ALA A 234 2.06 -17.23 -10.04
C ALA A 234 0.90 -17.93 -9.32
N ARG A 235 1.12 -18.39 -8.07
CA ARG A 235 0.11 -18.99 -7.19
C ARG A 235 -1.06 -18.03 -6.93
N SER A 236 -0.78 -16.75 -6.66
CA SER A 236 -1.79 -15.70 -6.51
C SER A 236 -2.72 -15.62 -7.73
N THR A 237 -2.14 -15.63 -8.93
CA THR A 237 -2.90 -15.64 -10.19
C THR A 237 -3.75 -16.90 -10.32
N TYR A 238 -3.16 -18.08 -10.04
CA TYR A 238 -3.87 -19.34 -10.08
C TYR A 238 -5.07 -19.37 -9.13
N LEU A 239 -4.85 -19.04 -7.84
CA LEU A 239 -5.89 -19.03 -6.82
C LEU A 239 -7.04 -18.08 -7.19
N LYS A 240 -6.73 -16.89 -7.71
CA LYS A 240 -7.76 -15.94 -8.14
C LYS A 240 -8.69 -16.53 -9.21
N TYR A 241 -8.13 -17.17 -10.23
CA TYR A 241 -8.95 -17.81 -11.26
C TYR A 241 -9.68 -19.06 -10.76
N LYS A 242 -9.06 -19.85 -9.86
CA LYS A 242 -9.69 -20.98 -9.18
C LYS A 242 -10.93 -20.54 -8.40
N TYR A 243 -10.81 -19.50 -7.58
CA TYR A 243 -11.94 -18.94 -6.81
C TYR A 243 -13.01 -18.33 -7.71
N LEU A 244 -12.61 -17.64 -8.78
CA LEU A 244 -13.56 -17.10 -9.75
C LEU A 244 -14.38 -18.21 -10.41
N HIS A 245 -13.74 -19.32 -10.78
CA HIS A 245 -14.44 -20.49 -11.32
C HIS A 245 -15.44 -21.07 -10.30
N GLN A 246 -15.03 -21.22 -9.04
CA GLN A 246 -15.91 -21.70 -7.97
C GLN A 246 -17.14 -20.80 -7.77
N LEU A 247 -16.99 -19.48 -7.85
CA LEU A 247 -18.11 -18.53 -7.76
C LEU A 247 -19.12 -18.74 -8.90
N TRP A 248 -18.64 -18.87 -10.14
CA TRP A 248 -19.51 -19.13 -11.29
C TRP A 248 -20.19 -20.50 -11.27
N THR A 249 -19.54 -21.53 -10.72
CA THR A 249 -20.17 -22.86 -10.57
C THR A 249 -21.28 -22.82 -9.53
N LYS A 250 -21.05 -22.16 -8.38
CA LYS A 250 -22.08 -21.98 -7.34
C LYS A 250 -23.26 -21.12 -7.79
N ALA A 251 -23.06 -20.17 -8.70
CA ALA A 251 -24.14 -19.34 -9.24
C ALA A 251 -25.05 -20.07 -10.24
N LYS A 252 -24.62 -21.24 -10.73
CA LYS A 252 -25.37 -22.08 -11.68
C LYS A 252 -26.11 -23.25 -11.02
N SER A 253 -25.76 -23.57 -9.77
CA SER A 253 -26.43 -24.56 -8.92
C SER A 253 -27.54 -23.91 -8.12
#